data_AF-A0A7N0VGJ9-F1
#
_entry.id   AF-A0A7N0VGJ9-F1
#
_cell.length_a   1.000
_cell.length_b   1.000
_cell.length_c   1.000
_cell.angle_alpha   90.00
_cell.angle_beta   90.00
_cell.angle_gamma   90.00
#
_symmetry.space_group_name_H-M   'P 1'
#
loop_
_entity.id
_entity.type
_entity.pdbx_description
1 polymer ?
#
loop_
_entity_poly.entity_id
_entity_poly.type
_entity_poly.pdbx_seq_one_letter_code
_entity_poly.pdbx_strand_id
1 'polypeptide(L)'
;MDGIEEFGSMVEDEECLLSLELLESDAHYQLKRKLMKLKGLDFMGVYFKSSSPNWRDETVKKLLRIARIIHMDEVELYFDGNDGSTPDEYCSPRNEIKALNEVLSVVDDALKSASLMKIGMLQGLRDLLICRIHEFAEKNRQEIVLIDNYNCSKEKALLQWGVKNDATIKLMIANIEGAGRGAIATDDLNVGDIALELPISMIITEELVYESDMIQVLEKFEGMSAETMLLLWTMREKYNKHSTFKSYFDSLPEVFNTGLSFGIDAILTLDGTLLLEEIMQAKEHLRAQYDDLFPSLCNNHPDIFPPQYFTWEQFVWACELWYSNSMRIKFSDGKLQPCLIPIAGFLNHSLHPHITHYGKVDIATNSLKFPLSKPCCKGEQCYLGYGNFSSSHLITFYGFVPQGDNPYDVIPLDFNVGTEDGTSSCWSSHMVRGTWLSKNHNIFYYGLPPPLLDLLRSARNPSSLYKSLIPENLEIELEVLEDLSSTFGGMMENLGEIELDIRESPSWDVKLALEYKNLQRKIISSILTSCQAGQRTVTNELSKLAIIGS
;
A
#
# COMPACT_ATOMS: atom_id res chain seq x y z
N MET A 1 10.43 64.36 -39.82
CA MET A 1 9.52 64.23 -38.67
C MET A 1 9.12 62.79 -38.64
N ASP A 2 9.58 62.14 -37.60
CA ASP A 2 9.92 60.73 -37.56
C ASP A 2 8.71 59.81 -37.62
N GLY A 3 8.88 58.73 -38.38
CA GLY A 3 7.95 57.62 -38.42
C GLY A 3 7.95 56.89 -37.08
N ILE A 4 6.77 56.81 -36.48
CA ILE A 4 6.51 55.94 -35.34
C ILE A 4 6.32 54.54 -35.92
N GLU A 5 7.38 53.73 -35.92
CA GLU A 5 7.24 52.28 -35.99
C GLU A 5 6.79 51.80 -34.60
N GLU A 6 5.51 51.42 -34.51
CA GLU A 6 5.01 50.58 -33.42
C GLU A 6 5.75 49.24 -33.46
N PHE A 7 6.77 49.09 -32.61
CA PHE A 7 7.24 47.79 -32.18
C PHE A 7 6.14 47.17 -31.30
N GLY A 8 5.15 46.57 -31.93
CA GLY A 8 4.34 45.53 -31.30
C GLY A 8 5.29 44.38 -30.94
N SER A 9 5.67 44.28 -29.66
CA SER A 9 6.27 43.05 -29.17
C SER A 9 5.20 41.97 -29.27
N MET A 10 5.17 41.24 -30.38
CA MET A 10 4.57 39.92 -30.41
C MET A 10 5.32 39.12 -29.35
N VAL A 11 4.68 38.94 -28.20
CA VAL A 11 5.11 37.96 -27.21
C VAL A 11 4.94 36.63 -27.92
N GLU A 12 6.02 36.10 -28.51
CA GLU A 12 6.04 34.73 -29.00
C GLU A 12 5.64 33.83 -27.84
N ASP A 13 4.55 33.09 -28.03
CA ASP A 13 3.96 32.23 -27.01
C ASP A 13 4.91 31.06 -26.75
N GLU A 14 5.80 31.21 -25.77
CA GLU A 14 6.88 30.27 -25.48
C GLU A 14 6.32 28.88 -25.11
N GLU A 15 6.71 27.88 -25.90
CA GLU A 15 6.40 26.49 -25.61
C GLU A 15 7.19 26.00 -24.38
N CYS A 16 6.47 25.38 -23.45
CA CYS A 16 7.02 24.78 -22.24
C CYS A 16 6.99 23.25 -22.35
N LEU A 17 7.98 22.59 -21.75
CA LEU A 17 8.08 21.14 -21.67
C LEU A 17 8.18 20.74 -20.19
N LEU A 18 7.32 19.83 -19.76
CA LEU A 18 7.47 19.10 -18.51
C LEU A 18 7.64 17.63 -18.82
N SER A 19 8.62 16.98 -18.19
CA SER A 19 8.94 15.57 -18.42
C SER A 19 8.92 14.80 -17.12
N LEU A 20 8.35 13.60 -17.17
CA LEU A 20 8.39 12.64 -16.08
C LEU A 20 9.46 11.58 -16.40
N GLU A 21 9.99 10.93 -15.36
CA GLU A 21 11.06 9.93 -15.48
C GLU A 21 10.57 8.55 -15.04
N LEU A 22 10.89 7.53 -15.83
CA LEU A 22 10.73 6.12 -15.44
C LEU A 22 12.15 5.54 -15.37
N LEU A 23 12.60 5.27 -14.14
CA LEU A 23 13.95 4.76 -13.88
C LEU A 23 14.12 3.35 -14.44
N GLU A 24 15.25 3.08 -15.10
CA GLU A 24 15.57 1.73 -15.60
C GLU A 24 15.72 0.68 -14.48
N SER A 25 15.96 1.13 -13.25
CA SER A 25 16.00 0.29 -12.05
C SER A 25 14.63 -0.11 -11.52
N ASP A 26 13.52 0.38 -12.10
CA ASP A 26 12.17 -0.02 -11.70
C ASP A 26 11.95 -1.51 -12.00
N ALA A 27 11.50 -2.26 -10.99
CA ALA A 27 11.29 -3.71 -11.09
C ALA A 27 10.35 -4.12 -12.24
N HIS A 28 9.43 -3.23 -12.64
CA HIS A 28 8.43 -3.46 -13.68
C HIS A 28 8.66 -2.57 -14.91
N TYR A 29 9.89 -2.07 -15.11
CA TYR A 29 10.24 -1.14 -16.19
C TYR A 29 9.72 -1.61 -17.56
N GLN A 30 9.96 -2.88 -17.92
CA GLN A 30 9.59 -3.41 -19.23
C GLN A 30 8.06 -3.46 -19.44
N LEU A 31 7.31 -3.86 -18.42
CA LEU A 31 5.84 -3.89 -18.43
C LEU A 31 5.27 -2.49 -18.59
N LYS A 32 5.75 -1.53 -17.79
CA LYS A 32 5.34 -0.12 -17.85
C LYS A 32 5.65 0.51 -19.22
N ARG A 33 6.85 0.26 -19.78
CA ARG A 33 7.23 0.73 -21.12
C ARG A 33 6.34 0.15 -22.22
N LYS A 34 5.99 -1.14 -22.13
CA LYS A 34 5.05 -1.78 -23.06
C LYS A 34 3.67 -1.16 -22.96
N LEU A 35 3.18 -0.91 -21.74
CA LEU A 35 1.89 -0.27 -21.51
C LEU A 35 1.85 1.17 -22.03
N MET A 36 2.92 1.95 -21.81
CA MET A 36 3.04 3.31 -22.35
C MET A 36 2.96 3.32 -23.88
N LYS A 37 3.67 2.41 -24.56
CA LYS A 37 3.59 2.21 -26.02
C LYS A 37 2.16 1.94 -26.47
N LEU A 38 1.49 0.98 -25.81
CA LEU A 38 0.10 0.62 -26.12
C LEU A 38 -0.87 1.80 -25.96
N LYS A 39 -0.64 2.68 -24.99
CA LYS A 39 -1.47 3.86 -24.73
C LYS A 39 -1.03 5.11 -25.52
N GLY A 40 -0.04 4.99 -26.41
CA GLY A 40 0.47 6.09 -27.23
C GLY A 40 1.24 7.16 -26.45
N LEU A 41 1.92 6.77 -25.37
CA LEU A 41 2.67 7.63 -24.44
C LEU A 41 4.18 7.39 -24.53
N ASP A 42 4.71 7.15 -25.73
CA ASP A 42 6.12 6.81 -25.96
C ASP A 42 7.09 7.89 -25.48
N PHE A 43 6.67 9.14 -25.59
CA PHE A 43 7.38 10.30 -25.09
C PHE A 43 6.79 10.72 -23.75
N MET A 44 7.63 10.71 -22.71
CA MET A 44 7.23 11.03 -21.32
C MET A 44 7.24 12.53 -21.02
N GLY A 45 7.35 13.36 -22.06
CA GLY A 45 7.28 14.81 -21.98
C GLY A 45 5.97 15.35 -22.54
N VAL A 46 5.48 16.43 -21.96
CA VAL A 46 4.27 17.12 -22.40
C VAL A 46 4.64 18.56 -22.73
N TYR A 47 4.48 18.91 -24.01
CA TYR A 47 4.60 20.28 -24.50
C TYR A 47 3.28 21.03 -24.34
N PHE A 48 3.34 22.29 -23.91
CA PHE A 48 2.17 23.15 -23.76
C PHE A 48 2.50 24.64 -23.92
N LYS A 49 1.48 25.42 -24.30
CA LYS A 49 1.55 26.87 -24.53
C LYS A 49 0.23 27.53 -24.13
N SER A 50 0.28 28.83 -23.81
CA SER A 50 -0.86 29.54 -23.22
C SER A 50 -1.99 29.87 -24.21
N SER A 51 -1.68 29.90 -25.52
CA SER A 51 -2.65 30.20 -26.59
C SER A 51 -3.72 29.13 -26.82
N SER A 52 -3.52 27.89 -26.38
CA SER A 52 -4.50 26.82 -26.60
C SER A 52 -5.65 26.92 -25.58
N PRO A 53 -6.93 26.87 -26.00
CA PRO A 53 -8.03 26.79 -25.04
C PRO A 53 -7.92 25.50 -24.20
N ASN A 54 -8.23 25.59 -22.90
CA ASN A 54 -8.14 24.48 -21.93
C ASN A 54 -6.74 23.84 -21.81
N TRP A 55 -5.67 24.54 -22.20
CA TRP A 55 -4.32 23.99 -22.20
C TRP A 55 -3.90 23.41 -20.85
N ARG A 56 -4.36 24.00 -19.73
CA ARG A 56 -4.03 23.52 -18.38
C ARG A 56 -4.59 22.12 -18.13
N ASP A 57 -5.88 21.93 -18.35
CA ASP A 57 -6.56 20.64 -18.14
C ASP A 57 -5.98 19.55 -19.04
N GLU A 58 -5.75 19.86 -20.33
CA GLU A 58 -5.14 18.91 -21.27
C GLU A 58 -3.70 18.53 -20.87
N THR A 59 -2.92 19.50 -20.39
CA THR A 59 -1.54 19.27 -19.92
C THR A 59 -1.52 18.40 -18.69
N VAL A 60 -2.31 18.75 -17.66
CA VAL A 60 -2.43 17.98 -16.42
C VAL A 60 -2.95 16.58 -16.72
N LYS A 61 -3.96 16.45 -17.59
CA LYS A 61 -4.51 15.15 -17.99
C LYS A 61 -3.44 14.23 -18.61
N LYS A 62 -2.63 14.75 -19.54
CA LYS A 62 -1.54 13.98 -20.17
C LYS A 62 -0.44 13.61 -19.17
N LEU A 63 -0.02 14.54 -18.33
CA LEU A 63 0.99 14.28 -17.30
C LEU A 63 0.51 13.21 -16.30
N LEU A 64 -0.74 13.29 -15.85
CA LEU A 64 -1.31 12.29 -14.95
C LEU A 64 -1.42 10.91 -15.58
N ARG A 65 -1.75 10.81 -16.88
CA ARG A 65 -1.74 9.52 -17.60
C ARG A 65 -0.37 8.86 -17.57
N ILE A 66 0.70 9.64 -17.73
CA ILE A 66 2.08 9.15 -17.66
C ILE A 66 2.43 8.77 -16.22
N ALA A 67 2.21 9.67 -15.26
CA ALA A 67 2.55 9.48 -13.86
C ALA A 67 1.84 8.27 -13.23
N ARG A 68 0.56 8.05 -13.55
CA ARG A 68 -0.18 6.87 -13.08
C ARG A 68 0.48 5.57 -13.50
N ILE A 69 0.94 5.45 -14.75
CA ILE A 69 1.65 4.25 -15.25
C ILE A 69 3.01 4.10 -14.56
N ILE A 70 3.75 5.20 -14.36
CA ILE A 70 5.03 5.19 -13.64
C ILE A 70 4.85 4.60 -12.23
N HIS A 71 3.77 4.98 -11.54
CA HIS A 71 3.51 4.54 -10.18
C HIS A 71 2.75 3.22 -10.05
N MET A 72 2.43 2.53 -11.15
CA MET A 72 1.79 1.22 -11.08
C MET A 72 2.70 0.19 -10.39
N ASP A 73 2.11 -0.60 -9.49
CA ASP A 73 2.75 -1.79 -8.92
C ASP A 73 2.33 -3.07 -9.67
N GLU A 74 2.81 -4.22 -9.19
CA GLU A 74 2.53 -5.53 -9.79
C GLU A 74 1.03 -5.82 -9.91
N VAL A 75 0.27 -5.60 -8.82
CA VAL A 75 -1.18 -5.87 -8.77
C VAL A 75 -1.90 -4.93 -9.74
N GLU A 76 -1.57 -3.64 -9.73
CA GLU A 76 -2.15 -2.67 -10.65
C GLU A 76 -1.82 -3.00 -12.12
N LEU A 77 -0.60 -3.43 -12.43
CA LEU A 77 -0.22 -3.87 -13.77
C LEU A 77 -0.97 -5.13 -14.20
N TYR A 78 -1.17 -6.08 -13.30
CA TYR A 78 -1.86 -7.34 -13.58
C TYR A 78 -3.33 -7.10 -13.97
N PHE A 79 -4.04 -6.28 -13.18
CA PHE A 79 -5.47 -6.04 -13.38
C PHE A 79 -5.77 -4.91 -14.36
N ASP A 80 -5.01 -3.81 -14.33
CA ASP A 80 -5.33 -2.57 -15.06
C ASP A 80 -4.36 -2.28 -16.22
N GLY A 81 -3.25 -3.03 -16.34
CA GLY A 81 -2.19 -2.86 -17.34
C GLY A 81 -2.50 -3.41 -18.75
N ASN A 82 -3.78 -3.50 -19.13
CA ASN A 82 -4.22 -4.10 -20.40
C ASN A 82 -5.01 -3.12 -21.29
N ASP A 83 -5.26 -3.51 -22.54
CA ASP A 83 -5.90 -2.66 -23.56
C ASP A 83 -7.30 -2.16 -23.13
N GLY A 84 -8.05 -2.99 -22.40
CA GLY A 84 -9.41 -2.70 -21.95
C GLY A 84 -9.57 -1.65 -20.84
N SER A 85 -8.49 -1.08 -20.29
CA SER A 85 -8.58 -0.01 -19.27
C SER A 85 -8.74 1.37 -19.92
N THR A 86 -9.68 2.18 -19.40
CA THR A 86 -9.85 3.56 -19.86
C THR A 86 -8.60 4.39 -19.48
N PRO A 87 -7.99 5.15 -20.40
CA PRO A 87 -6.73 5.84 -20.12
C PRO A 87 -6.80 6.92 -19.05
N ASP A 88 -8.01 7.41 -18.73
CA ASP A 88 -8.20 8.67 -18.00
C ASP A 88 -8.48 8.49 -16.49
N GLU A 89 -8.57 7.26 -16.00
CA GLU A 89 -8.89 6.98 -14.61
C GLU A 89 -7.73 6.34 -13.84
N TYR A 90 -7.69 6.53 -12.53
CA TYR A 90 -6.69 5.94 -11.66
C TYR A 90 -7.03 4.49 -11.27
N CYS A 91 -5.99 3.72 -10.92
CA CYS A 91 -6.08 2.31 -10.54
C CYS A 91 -6.43 2.13 -9.05
N SER A 92 -5.75 2.88 -8.19
CA SER A 92 -6.02 2.92 -6.76
C SER A 92 -5.93 4.36 -6.24
N PRO A 93 -6.53 4.66 -5.09
CA PRO A 93 -6.39 5.98 -4.49
C PRO A 93 -4.94 6.35 -4.15
N ARG A 94 -4.11 5.36 -3.80
CA ARG A 94 -2.68 5.55 -3.54
C ARG A 94 -1.91 5.87 -4.82
N ASN A 95 -2.21 5.20 -5.92
CA ASN A 95 -1.64 5.51 -7.23
C ASN A 95 -1.99 6.94 -7.66
N GLU A 96 -3.25 7.36 -7.49
CA GLU A 96 -3.68 8.70 -7.86
C GLU A 96 -2.95 9.79 -7.06
N ILE A 97 -2.87 9.64 -5.74
CA ILE A 97 -2.22 10.66 -4.92
C ILE A 97 -0.70 10.73 -5.20
N LYS A 98 -0.04 9.59 -5.47
CA LYS A 98 1.36 9.57 -5.90
C LYS A 98 1.53 10.29 -7.25
N ALA A 99 0.70 9.98 -8.23
CA ALA A 99 0.74 10.60 -9.55
C ALA A 99 0.52 12.12 -9.49
N LEU A 100 -0.47 12.59 -8.72
CA LEU A 100 -0.72 14.02 -8.51
C LEU A 100 0.47 14.73 -7.87
N ASN A 101 1.10 14.12 -6.86
CA ASN A 101 2.24 14.71 -6.16
C ASN A 101 3.52 14.71 -7.00
N GLU A 102 3.76 13.68 -7.81
CA GLU A 102 4.89 13.63 -8.74
C GLU A 102 4.77 14.75 -9.78
N VAL A 103 3.58 14.91 -10.39
CA VAL A 103 3.35 15.98 -11.35
C VAL A 103 3.47 17.36 -10.68
N LEU A 104 2.97 17.52 -9.46
CA LEU A 104 3.14 18.75 -8.69
C LEU A 104 4.63 19.04 -8.42
N SER A 105 5.42 18.04 -8.04
CA SER A 105 6.86 18.17 -7.80
C SER A 105 7.60 18.63 -9.04
N VAL A 106 7.31 18.03 -10.20
CA VAL A 106 7.92 18.42 -11.48
C VAL A 106 7.57 19.86 -11.86
N VAL A 107 6.34 20.30 -11.59
CA VAL A 107 5.94 21.71 -11.80
C VAL A 107 6.67 22.64 -10.82
N ASP A 108 6.78 22.26 -9.56
CA ASP A 108 7.49 23.04 -8.53
C ASP A 108 8.98 23.19 -8.83
N ASP A 109 9.62 22.14 -9.34
CA ASP A 109 11.02 22.17 -9.75
C ASP A 109 11.23 23.02 -11.02
N ALA A 110 10.31 22.94 -11.98
CA ALA A 110 10.30 23.83 -13.14
C ALA A 110 10.12 25.31 -12.71
N LEU A 111 9.27 25.59 -11.73
CA LEU A 111 9.07 26.95 -11.20
C LEU A 111 10.33 27.56 -10.59
N LYS A 112 11.14 26.77 -9.87
CA LYS A 112 12.40 27.23 -9.24
C LYS A 112 13.41 27.76 -10.25
N SER A 113 13.35 27.31 -11.51
CA SER A 113 14.30 27.64 -12.58
C SER A 113 13.67 28.40 -13.76
N ALA A 114 12.40 28.78 -13.66
CA ALA A 114 11.63 29.37 -14.75
C ALA A 114 12.01 30.83 -15.06
N SER A 115 11.96 31.19 -16.34
CA SER A 115 11.98 32.58 -16.78
C SER A 115 10.68 33.31 -16.37
N LEU A 116 10.75 34.64 -16.23
CA LEU A 116 9.58 35.49 -15.89
C LEU A 116 8.35 35.21 -16.76
N MET A 117 8.54 34.88 -18.04
CA MET A 117 7.45 34.60 -18.98
C MET A 117 6.76 33.24 -18.70
N LYS A 118 7.48 32.26 -18.15
CA LYS A 118 6.95 30.90 -17.88
C LYS A 118 6.32 30.75 -16.51
N ILE A 119 6.68 31.61 -15.54
CA ILE A 119 6.17 31.56 -14.16
C ILE A 119 4.64 31.57 -14.12
N GLY A 120 3.98 32.47 -14.87
CA GLY A 120 2.52 32.57 -14.85
C GLY A 120 1.81 31.30 -15.36
N MET A 121 2.38 30.64 -16.37
CA MET A 121 1.86 29.37 -16.88
C MET A 121 2.05 28.24 -15.85
N LEU A 122 3.27 28.07 -15.35
CA LEU A 122 3.58 27.01 -14.40
C LEU A 122 2.80 27.18 -13.09
N GLN A 123 2.63 28.42 -12.60
CA GLN A 123 1.77 28.69 -11.44
C GLN A 123 0.32 28.29 -11.71
N GLY A 124 -0.21 28.58 -12.90
CA GLY A 124 -1.56 28.15 -13.28
C GLY A 124 -1.74 26.63 -13.33
N LEU A 125 -0.69 25.87 -13.71
CA LEU A 125 -0.71 24.41 -13.61
C LEU A 125 -0.64 23.94 -12.17
N ARG A 126 0.25 24.55 -11.36
CA ARG A 126 0.40 24.25 -9.94
C ARG A 126 -0.91 24.44 -9.18
N ASP A 127 -1.58 25.56 -9.39
CA ASP A 127 -2.86 25.87 -8.74
C ASP A 127 -3.93 24.86 -9.14
N LEU A 128 -4.01 24.49 -10.42
CA LEU A 128 -4.94 23.46 -10.89
C LEU A 128 -4.66 22.10 -10.24
N LEU A 129 -3.39 21.68 -10.15
CA LEU A 129 -3.01 20.42 -9.49
C LEU A 129 -3.37 20.42 -8.01
N ILE A 130 -3.11 21.52 -7.30
CA ILE A 130 -3.51 21.67 -5.90
C ILE A 130 -5.03 21.56 -5.76
N CYS A 131 -5.81 22.19 -6.63
CA CYS A 131 -7.26 22.04 -6.64
C CYS A 131 -7.69 20.57 -6.84
N ARG A 132 -7.07 19.84 -7.79
CA ARG A 132 -7.38 18.41 -8.00
C ARG A 132 -7.04 17.55 -6.78
N ILE A 133 -5.94 17.85 -6.08
CA ILE A 133 -5.58 17.16 -4.83
C ILE A 133 -6.63 17.43 -3.74
N HIS A 134 -7.10 18.68 -3.61
CA HIS A 134 -8.16 19.01 -2.65
C HIS A 134 -9.48 18.32 -2.99
N GLU A 135 -9.92 18.36 -4.25
CA GLU A 135 -11.13 17.65 -4.71
C GLU A 135 -11.05 16.15 -4.41
N PHE A 136 -9.88 15.54 -4.66
CA PHE A 136 -9.63 14.15 -4.36
C PHE A 136 -9.64 13.87 -2.84
N ALA A 137 -9.06 14.75 -2.03
CA ALA A 137 -9.03 14.61 -0.58
C ALA A 137 -10.44 14.71 0.03
N GLU A 138 -11.26 15.66 -0.41
CA GLU A 138 -12.64 15.83 0.06
C GLU A 138 -13.51 14.63 -0.30
N LYS A 139 -13.39 14.12 -1.52
CA LYS A 139 -14.16 12.94 -1.98
C LYS A 139 -13.88 11.69 -1.14
N ASN A 140 -12.66 11.57 -0.60
CA ASN A 140 -12.20 10.39 0.12
C ASN A 140 -11.91 10.67 1.60
N ARG A 141 -12.52 11.72 2.16
CA ARG A 141 -12.37 12.06 3.58
C ARG A 141 -13.02 10.97 4.45
N GLN A 142 -12.31 10.56 5.50
CA GLN A 142 -12.82 9.60 6.47
C GLN A 142 -13.33 10.32 7.71
N GLU A 143 -14.57 10.05 8.10
CA GLU A 143 -15.12 10.52 9.36
C GLU A 143 -14.57 9.67 10.51
N ILE A 144 -14.28 10.32 11.64
CA ILE A 144 -13.78 9.65 12.83
C ILE A 144 -14.69 9.95 14.03
N VAL A 145 -14.75 8.99 14.95
CA VAL A 145 -15.41 9.16 16.25
C VAL A 145 -14.35 9.04 17.33
N LEU A 146 -14.23 10.08 18.16
CA LEU A 146 -13.29 10.10 19.28
C LEU A 146 -13.90 9.41 20.50
N ILE A 147 -13.09 8.61 21.19
CA ILE A 147 -13.48 7.95 22.43
C ILE A 147 -12.94 8.78 23.61
N ASP A 148 -13.80 9.59 24.21
CA ASP A 148 -13.45 10.55 25.28
C ASP A 148 -12.94 9.90 26.58
N ASN A 149 -13.22 8.62 26.81
CA ASN A 149 -12.92 7.93 28.07
C ASN A 149 -11.45 7.46 28.19
N TYR A 150 -10.62 7.63 27.14
CA TYR A 150 -9.24 7.15 27.16
C TYR A 150 -8.25 8.20 27.70
N ASN A 151 -7.45 7.82 28.71
CA ASN A 151 -6.43 8.69 29.30
C ASN A 151 -5.13 8.67 28.48
N CYS A 152 -4.98 9.60 27.52
CA CYS A 152 -3.76 9.77 26.72
C CYS A 152 -2.57 10.41 27.48
N SER A 153 -2.44 10.22 28.80
CA SER A 153 -1.38 10.87 29.60
C SER A 153 0.02 10.41 29.21
N LYS A 154 0.19 9.13 28.87
CA LYS A 154 1.48 8.57 28.45
C LYS A 154 1.89 9.07 27.07
N GLU A 155 0.94 9.13 26.15
CA GLU A 155 1.14 9.65 24.80
C GLU A 155 1.46 11.15 24.85
N LYS A 156 0.78 11.93 25.69
CA LYS A 156 1.14 13.34 25.93
C LYS A 156 2.56 13.50 26.47
N ALA A 157 2.98 12.63 27.39
CA ALA A 157 4.35 12.64 27.91
C ALA A 157 5.38 12.29 26.81
N LEU A 158 5.05 11.37 25.90
CA LEU A 158 5.86 11.06 24.74
C LEU A 158 5.99 12.27 23.79
N LEU A 159 4.90 12.97 23.48
CA LEU A 159 4.95 14.16 22.63
C LEU A 159 5.81 15.27 23.27
N GLN A 160 5.68 15.47 24.59
CA GLN A 160 6.52 16.42 25.33
C GLN A 160 8.00 16.01 25.31
N TRP A 161 8.29 14.72 25.47
CA TRP A 161 9.64 14.19 25.29
C TRP A 161 10.16 14.47 23.88
N GLY A 162 9.33 14.31 22.85
CA GLY A 162 9.70 14.63 21.47
C GLY A 162 10.07 16.10 21.29
N VAL A 163 9.21 17.03 21.74
CA VAL A 163 9.49 18.48 21.66
C VAL A 163 10.76 18.86 22.43
N LYS A 164 11.02 18.22 23.58
CA LYS A 164 12.27 18.44 24.35
C LYS A 164 13.52 17.97 23.60
N ASN A 165 13.39 17.02 22.69
CA ASN A 165 14.45 16.51 21.83
C ASN A 165 14.33 17.05 20.38
N ASP A 166 13.86 18.30 20.24
CA ASP A 166 13.81 19.05 18.99
C ASP A 166 12.90 18.48 17.88
N ALA A 167 11.93 17.62 18.22
CA ALA A 167 10.90 17.21 17.27
C ALA A 167 9.89 18.34 17.01
N THR A 168 9.52 18.52 15.74
CA THR A 168 8.38 19.38 15.35
C THR A 168 7.16 18.51 15.13
N ILE A 169 6.08 18.79 15.85
CA ILE A 169 4.89 17.93 15.90
C ILE A 169 3.64 18.79 15.71
N LYS A 170 2.89 18.55 14.63
CA LYS A 170 1.58 19.19 14.36
C LYS A 170 0.42 18.21 14.57
N LEU A 171 0.64 17.25 15.45
CA LEU A 171 -0.21 16.10 15.69
C LEU A 171 -0.42 15.93 17.20
N MET A 172 -1.61 15.49 17.58
CA MET A 172 -1.91 15.00 18.92
C MET A 172 -2.39 13.55 18.85
N ILE A 173 -2.22 12.78 19.93
CA ILE A 173 -2.68 11.40 19.99
C ILE A 173 -4.03 11.32 20.69
N ALA A 174 -4.97 10.62 20.07
CA ALA A 174 -6.30 10.36 20.61
C ALA A 174 -6.68 8.89 20.43
N ASN A 175 -7.72 8.44 21.13
CA ASN A 175 -8.33 7.15 20.91
C ASN A 175 -9.53 7.29 19.98
N ILE A 176 -9.55 6.52 18.90
CA ILE A 176 -10.46 6.61 17.78
C ILE A 176 -11.22 5.29 17.66
N GLU A 177 -12.55 5.37 17.53
CA GLU A 177 -13.40 4.19 17.40
C GLU A 177 -12.99 3.34 16.19
N GLY A 178 -12.86 2.03 16.41
CA GLY A 178 -12.42 1.06 15.38
C GLY A 178 -10.92 1.06 15.07
N ALA A 179 -10.21 2.18 15.26
CA ALA A 179 -8.78 2.31 14.95
C ALA A 179 -7.85 2.25 16.18
N GLY A 180 -8.39 2.38 17.39
CA GLY A 180 -7.59 2.50 18.60
C GLY A 180 -6.86 3.83 18.64
N ARG A 181 -5.60 3.85 19.09
CA ARG A 181 -4.84 5.10 19.20
C ARG A 181 -4.42 5.59 17.82
N GLY A 182 -4.61 6.88 17.55
CA GLY A 182 -4.29 7.50 16.28
C GLY A 182 -3.83 8.95 16.43
N ALA A 183 -3.16 9.45 15.39
CA ALA A 183 -2.68 10.82 15.32
C ALA A 183 -3.69 11.76 14.63
N ILE A 184 -3.99 12.90 15.25
CA ILE A 184 -4.95 13.90 14.80
C ILE A 184 -4.23 15.22 14.57
N ALA A 185 -4.53 15.90 13.45
CA ALA A 185 -3.96 17.21 13.15
C ALA A 185 -4.41 18.29 14.16
N THR A 186 -3.46 19.07 14.66
CA THR A 186 -3.74 20.18 15.60
C THR A 186 -4.15 21.48 14.91
N ASP A 187 -3.83 21.57 13.63
CA ASP A 187 -3.99 22.73 12.74
C ASP A 187 -4.43 22.24 11.35
N ASP A 188 -4.91 23.17 10.52
CA ASP A 188 -5.15 22.85 9.11
C ASP A 188 -3.80 22.76 8.39
N LEU A 189 -3.54 21.62 7.76
CA LEU A 189 -2.29 21.31 7.09
C LEU A 189 -2.54 21.14 5.59
N ASN A 190 -1.72 21.81 4.77
CA ASN A 190 -1.81 21.79 3.31
C ASN A 190 -0.86 20.75 2.69
N VAL A 191 -0.99 20.55 1.38
CA VAL A 191 -0.04 19.76 0.59
C VAL A 191 1.38 20.30 0.77
N GLY A 192 2.33 19.42 1.09
CA GLY A 192 3.73 19.75 1.36
C GLY A 192 4.03 20.16 2.80
N ASP A 193 3.03 20.46 3.64
CA ASP A 193 3.27 20.73 5.06
C ASP A 193 3.83 19.50 5.77
N ILE A 194 4.75 19.74 6.72
CA ILE A 194 5.34 18.68 7.53
C ILE A 194 4.46 18.45 8.77
N ALA A 195 3.85 17.27 8.85
CA ALA A 195 3.02 16.88 10.00
C ALA A 195 3.88 16.48 11.22
N LEU A 196 5.01 15.82 10.95
CA LEU A 196 5.96 15.36 11.94
C LEU A 196 7.39 15.45 11.39
N GLU A 197 8.31 15.96 12.19
CA GLU A 197 9.75 15.97 11.92
C GLU A 197 10.50 15.54 13.19
N LEU A 198 11.36 14.52 13.06
CA LEU A 198 12.17 14.01 14.17
C LEU A 198 13.66 14.04 13.83
N PRO A 199 14.53 14.57 14.70
CA PRO A 199 15.97 14.36 14.60
C PRO A 199 16.34 12.86 14.61
N ILE A 200 17.42 12.50 13.91
CA ILE A 200 17.88 11.10 13.83
C ILE A 200 18.16 10.49 15.20
N SER A 201 18.62 11.28 16.17
CA SER A 201 18.90 10.82 17.54
C SER A 201 17.68 10.28 18.29
N MET A 202 16.46 10.52 17.79
CA MET A 202 15.23 9.97 18.34
C MET A 202 14.80 8.64 17.69
N ILE A 203 15.46 8.23 16.62
CA ILE A 203 15.14 7.00 15.89
C ILE A 203 15.85 5.84 16.58
N ILE A 204 15.14 4.75 16.82
CA ILE A 204 15.71 3.52 17.37
C ILE A 204 16.21 2.67 16.22
N THR A 205 17.52 2.44 16.20
CA THR A 205 18.25 1.77 15.13
C THR A 205 19.22 0.74 15.69
N GLU A 206 19.83 -0.09 14.84
CA GLU A 206 20.78 -1.12 15.29
C GLU A 206 22.05 -0.54 15.92
N GLU A 207 22.40 0.72 15.62
CA GLU A 207 23.53 1.44 16.22
C GLU A 207 23.46 1.43 17.77
N LEU A 208 22.26 1.46 18.35
CA LEU A 208 22.05 1.37 19.80
C LEU A 208 22.50 0.03 20.40
N VAL A 209 22.50 -1.03 19.60
CA VAL A 209 23.02 -2.34 20.05
C VAL A 209 24.54 -2.30 20.11
N TYR A 210 25.19 -1.72 19.11
CA TYR A 210 26.65 -1.59 19.05
C TYR A 210 27.22 -0.69 20.15
N GLU A 211 26.42 0.25 20.65
CA GLU A 211 26.76 1.08 21.81
C GLU A 211 26.50 0.38 23.16
N SER A 212 25.87 -0.80 23.15
CA SER A 212 25.52 -1.55 24.36
C SER A 212 26.51 -2.68 24.67
N ASP A 213 26.48 -3.18 25.90
CA ASP A 213 27.21 -4.36 26.34
C ASP A 213 26.74 -5.68 25.67
N MET A 214 25.56 -5.70 25.05
CA MET A 214 25.03 -6.90 24.37
C MET A 214 25.88 -7.32 23.18
N ILE A 215 26.49 -6.36 22.48
CA ILE A 215 27.22 -6.62 21.24
C ILE A 215 28.37 -7.61 21.42
N GLN A 216 29.01 -7.59 22.60
CA GLN A 216 30.14 -8.46 22.94
C GLN A 216 29.77 -9.95 23.00
N VAL A 217 28.48 -10.25 23.16
CA VAL A 217 27.91 -11.59 23.15
C VAL A 217 27.31 -11.89 21.77
N LEU A 218 26.49 -10.97 21.27
CA LEU A 218 25.68 -11.15 20.07
C LEU A 218 26.54 -11.32 18.79
N GLU A 219 27.63 -10.58 18.62
CA GLU A 219 28.51 -10.71 17.45
C GLU A 219 29.21 -12.07 17.34
N LYS A 220 29.30 -12.81 18.45
CA LYS A 220 29.93 -14.14 18.49
C LYS A 220 28.96 -15.25 18.12
N PHE A 221 27.67 -14.95 18.03
CA PHE A 221 26.63 -15.93 17.75
C PHE A 221 26.48 -16.07 16.24
N GLU A 222 26.78 -17.26 15.72
CA GLU A 222 26.73 -17.53 14.29
C GLU A 222 25.28 -17.42 13.77
N GLY A 223 25.09 -16.75 12.63
CA GLY A 223 23.77 -16.56 12.02
C GLY A 223 22.92 -15.43 12.62
N MET A 224 23.45 -14.66 13.57
CA MET A 224 22.71 -13.58 14.20
C MET A 224 22.55 -12.37 13.28
N SER A 225 21.30 -12.01 12.96
CA SER A 225 20.99 -10.82 12.17
C SER A 225 20.96 -9.55 13.04
N ALA A 226 21.26 -8.39 12.47
CA ALA A 226 21.18 -7.11 13.18
C ALA A 226 19.75 -6.80 13.65
N GLU A 227 18.74 -7.23 12.89
CA GLU A 227 17.32 -7.12 13.26
C GLU A 227 17.01 -7.94 14.53
N THR A 228 17.52 -9.16 14.61
CA THR A 228 17.41 -10.01 15.82
C THR A 228 18.14 -9.38 17.00
N MET A 229 19.34 -8.81 16.79
CA MET A 229 20.08 -8.14 17.85
C MET A 229 19.30 -6.95 18.43
N LEU A 230 18.70 -6.15 17.54
CA LEU A 230 17.92 -4.98 17.90
C LEU A 230 16.59 -5.35 18.58
N LEU A 231 15.97 -6.46 18.17
CA LEU A 231 14.83 -7.06 18.87
C LEU A 231 15.19 -7.41 20.32
N LEU A 232 16.32 -8.11 20.54
CA LEU A 232 16.79 -8.50 21.87
C LEU A 232 17.15 -7.27 22.73
N TRP A 233 17.76 -6.26 22.13
CA TRP A 233 18.01 -4.98 22.80
C TRP A 233 16.71 -4.33 23.25
N THR A 234 15.69 -4.33 22.39
CA THR A 234 14.36 -3.77 22.68
C THR A 234 13.70 -4.45 23.88
N MET A 235 13.77 -5.79 23.94
CA MET A 235 13.25 -6.57 25.06
C MET A 235 13.87 -6.16 26.40
N ARG A 236 15.18 -5.92 26.43
CA ARG A 236 15.89 -5.47 27.63
C ARG A 236 15.61 -4.01 27.95
N GLU A 237 15.70 -3.14 26.95
CA GLU A 237 15.63 -1.68 27.12
C GLU A 237 14.24 -1.23 27.60
N LYS A 238 13.17 -1.96 27.24
CA LYS A 238 11.81 -1.76 27.78
C LYS A 238 11.79 -1.67 29.32
N TYR A 239 12.65 -2.44 30.00
CA TYR A 239 12.72 -2.49 31.46
C TYR A 239 13.75 -1.54 32.07
N ASN A 240 14.52 -0.84 31.24
CA ASN A 240 15.53 0.12 31.69
C ASN A 240 14.88 1.44 32.12
N LYS A 241 14.82 1.69 33.44
CA LYS A 241 14.25 2.92 34.02
C LYS A 241 14.99 4.20 33.63
N HIS A 242 16.24 4.08 33.16
CA HIS A 242 17.09 5.19 32.75
C HIS A 242 17.21 5.30 31.22
N SER A 243 16.42 4.54 30.47
CA SER A 243 16.39 4.62 29.00
C SER A 243 16.07 6.04 28.53
N THR A 244 16.78 6.50 27.50
CA THR A 244 16.43 7.73 26.78
C THR A 244 15.05 7.62 26.12
N PHE A 245 14.63 6.40 25.78
CA PHE A 245 13.36 6.07 25.13
C PHE A 245 12.27 5.65 26.12
N LYS A 246 12.43 5.91 27.43
CA LYS A 246 11.47 5.49 28.46
C LYS A 246 10.03 5.94 28.17
N SER A 247 9.84 7.18 27.72
CA SER A 247 8.52 7.72 27.37
C SER A 247 7.88 7.01 26.18
N TYR A 248 8.69 6.50 25.25
CA TYR A 248 8.21 5.69 24.13
C TYR A 248 7.74 4.33 24.63
N PHE A 249 8.59 3.59 25.34
CA PHE A 249 8.23 2.26 25.87
C PHE A 249 7.02 2.32 26.80
N ASP A 250 6.90 3.35 27.64
CA ASP A 250 5.74 3.51 28.52
C ASP A 250 4.44 3.72 27.74
N SER A 251 4.52 4.39 26.58
CA SER A 251 3.38 4.67 25.71
C SER A 251 2.97 3.49 24.83
N LEU A 252 3.77 2.44 24.71
CA LEU A 252 3.41 1.26 23.91
C LEU A 252 2.29 0.45 24.56
N PRO A 253 1.53 -0.35 23.78
CA PRO A 253 0.52 -1.21 24.36
C PRO A 253 1.18 -2.39 25.11
N GLU A 254 0.55 -2.87 26.17
CA GLU A 254 1.03 -4.06 26.90
C GLU A 254 0.86 -5.34 26.08
N VAL A 255 -0.14 -5.35 25.18
CA VAL A 255 -0.45 -6.46 24.27
C VAL A 255 -0.76 -5.88 22.90
N PHE A 256 -0.22 -6.49 21.85
CA PHE A 256 -0.61 -6.17 20.48
C PHE A 256 -1.72 -7.12 20.03
N ASN A 257 -2.62 -6.59 19.22
CA ASN A 257 -3.73 -7.35 18.68
C ASN A 257 -3.40 -7.80 17.26
N THR A 258 -2.37 -8.62 17.05
CA THR A 258 -2.01 -9.12 15.70
C THR A 258 -2.42 -10.58 15.48
N GLY A 259 -2.42 -11.04 14.22
CA GLY A 259 -2.65 -12.45 13.88
C GLY A 259 -1.73 -13.43 14.62
N LEU A 260 -0.54 -12.99 15.01
CA LEU A 260 0.42 -13.77 15.79
C LEU A 260 -0.09 -14.09 17.21
N SER A 261 -1.06 -13.31 17.71
CA SER A 261 -1.68 -13.49 19.02
C SER A 261 -3.09 -14.09 18.96
N PHE A 262 -3.56 -14.54 17.79
CA PHE A 262 -4.88 -15.16 17.63
C PHE A 262 -5.04 -16.40 18.52
N GLY A 263 -6.16 -16.46 19.24
CA GLY A 263 -6.56 -17.62 20.03
C GLY A 263 -7.13 -18.77 19.18
N ILE A 264 -7.43 -19.89 19.83
CA ILE A 264 -7.89 -21.11 19.18
C ILE A 264 -9.19 -20.89 18.39
N ASP A 265 -10.14 -20.13 18.94
CA ASP A 265 -11.43 -19.89 18.28
C ASP A 265 -11.28 -19.07 16.99
N ALA A 266 -10.36 -18.09 16.97
CA ALA A 266 -10.03 -17.32 15.78
C ALA A 266 -9.34 -18.19 14.71
N ILE A 267 -8.44 -19.08 15.14
CA ILE A 267 -7.77 -20.05 14.26
C ILE A 267 -8.79 -21.01 13.63
N LEU A 268 -9.72 -21.56 14.41
CA LEU A 268 -10.79 -22.43 13.90
C LEU A 268 -11.73 -21.67 12.94
N THR A 269 -11.99 -20.40 13.21
CA THR A 269 -12.79 -19.55 12.33
C THR A 269 -12.15 -19.40 10.94
N LEU A 270 -10.82 -19.31 10.87
CA LEU A 270 -10.05 -19.17 9.63
C LEU A 270 -9.96 -20.46 8.79
N ASP A 271 -10.55 -21.57 9.24
CA ASP A 271 -10.55 -22.82 8.49
C ASP A 271 -11.03 -22.63 7.05
N GLY A 272 -10.35 -23.29 6.11
CA GLY A 272 -10.54 -23.15 4.67
C GLY A 272 -9.94 -21.89 4.03
N THR A 273 -9.31 -20.99 4.79
CA THR A 273 -8.64 -19.79 4.26
C THR A 273 -7.11 -19.94 4.21
N LEU A 274 -6.44 -19.29 3.26
CA LEU A 274 -4.97 -19.25 3.20
C LEU A 274 -4.34 -18.52 4.41
N LEU A 275 -5.06 -17.57 5.02
CA LEU A 275 -4.56 -16.82 6.19
C LEU A 275 -4.32 -17.73 7.40
N LEU A 276 -5.05 -18.84 7.52
CA LEU A 276 -4.80 -19.84 8.56
C LEU A 276 -3.36 -20.39 8.45
N GLU A 277 -2.97 -20.82 7.26
CA GLU A 277 -1.64 -21.37 7.00
C GLU A 277 -0.56 -20.30 7.19
N GLU A 278 -0.79 -19.07 6.71
CA GLU A 278 0.13 -17.94 6.89
C GLU A 278 0.40 -17.65 8.38
N ILE A 279 -0.65 -17.58 9.22
CA ILE A 279 -0.51 -17.33 10.66
C ILE A 279 0.19 -18.51 11.36
N MET A 280 -0.14 -19.75 11.00
CA MET A 280 0.51 -20.92 11.60
C MET A 280 2.00 -20.96 11.28
N GLN A 281 2.39 -20.75 10.02
CA GLN A 281 3.78 -20.69 9.61
C GLN A 281 4.54 -19.56 10.31
N ALA A 282 3.93 -18.37 10.43
CA ALA A 282 4.55 -17.25 11.14
C ALA A 282 4.76 -17.56 12.63
N LYS A 283 3.79 -18.18 13.30
CA LYS A 283 3.90 -18.61 14.71
C LYS A 283 4.99 -19.67 14.91
N GLU A 284 5.04 -20.68 14.03
CA GLU A 284 6.07 -21.73 14.06
C GLU A 284 7.47 -21.14 13.85
N HIS A 285 7.60 -20.21 12.90
CA HIS A 285 8.86 -19.52 12.64
C HIS A 285 9.36 -18.73 13.86
N LEU A 286 8.47 -17.97 14.52
CA LEU A 286 8.82 -17.26 15.76
C LEU A 286 9.20 -18.22 16.89
N ARG A 287 8.51 -19.36 16.99
CA ARG A 287 8.82 -20.36 18.00
C ARG A 287 10.21 -20.96 17.79
N ALA A 288 10.55 -21.33 16.56
CA ALA A 288 11.88 -21.82 16.21
C ALA A 288 12.96 -20.79 16.55
N GLN A 289 12.78 -19.53 16.14
CA GLN A 289 13.73 -18.45 16.48
C GLN A 289 13.93 -18.28 17.99
N TYR A 290 12.85 -18.35 18.78
CA TYR A 290 12.96 -18.25 20.24
C TYR A 290 13.73 -19.43 20.83
N ASP A 291 13.41 -20.65 20.42
CA ASP A 291 14.04 -21.87 20.94
C ASP A 291 15.52 -21.98 20.55
N ASP A 292 15.93 -21.39 19.41
CA ASP A 292 17.35 -21.28 18.99
C ASP A 292 18.17 -20.35 19.91
N LEU A 293 17.52 -19.33 20.49
CA LEU A 293 18.18 -18.32 21.33
C LEU A 293 18.08 -18.65 22.82
N PHE A 294 16.94 -19.19 23.26
CA PHE A 294 16.60 -19.38 24.67
C PHE A 294 16.34 -20.86 25.01
N PRO A 295 16.87 -21.36 26.14
CA PRO A 295 17.45 -20.60 27.26
C PRO A 295 18.97 -20.35 27.16
N SER A 296 19.60 -20.67 26.02
CA SER A 296 21.06 -20.62 25.86
C SER A 296 21.68 -19.27 26.24
N LEU A 297 21.16 -18.17 25.68
CA LEU A 297 21.65 -16.82 25.98
C LEU A 297 21.50 -16.47 27.47
N CYS A 298 20.33 -16.77 28.05
CA CYS A 298 20.05 -16.52 29.46
C CYS A 298 20.96 -17.32 30.41
N ASN A 299 21.25 -18.58 30.08
CA ASN A 299 22.09 -19.45 30.91
C ASN A 299 23.57 -19.05 30.84
N ASN A 300 24.05 -18.68 29.65
CA ASN A 300 25.47 -18.36 29.43
C ASN A 300 25.82 -16.93 29.84
N HIS A 301 24.87 -16.00 29.75
CA HIS A 301 25.08 -14.56 29.99
C HIS A 301 23.93 -13.92 30.80
N PRO A 302 23.61 -14.41 32.01
CA PRO A 302 22.45 -13.96 32.79
C PRO A 302 22.48 -12.48 33.20
N ASP A 303 23.68 -11.88 33.30
CA ASP A 303 23.84 -10.46 33.62
C ASP A 303 23.40 -9.55 32.46
N ILE A 304 23.57 -10.01 31.21
CA ILE A 304 23.22 -9.28 29.99
C ILE A 304 21.81 -9.66 29.52
N PHE A 305 21.43 -10.94 29.68
CA PHE A 305 20.14 -11.50 29.29
C PHE A 305 19.37 -12.06 30.51
N PRO A 306 18.83 -11.22 31.41
CA PRO A 306 18.10 -11.70 32.57
C PRO A 306 16.82 -12.47 32.17
N PRO A 307 16.63 -13.74 32.60
CA PRO A 307 15.54 -14.60 32.10
C PRO A 307 14.14 -13.98 32.17
N GLN A 308 13.88 -13.11 33.16
CA GLN A 308 12.59 -12.45 33.33
C GLN A 308 12.22 -11.46 32.21
N TYR A 309 13.19 -10.98 31.44
CA TYR A 309 12.95 -10.07 30.31
C TYR A 309 12.89 -10.80 28.96
N PHE A 310 13.31 -12.07 28.94
CA PHE A 310 13.41 -12.87 27.73
C PHE A 310 12.54 -14.14 27.80
N THR A 311 11.30 -13.96 28.24
CA THR A 311 10.27 -15.02 28.16
C THR A 311 9.67 -15.06 26.76
N TRP A 312 8.95 -16.15 26.45
CA TRP A 312 8.22 -16.29 25.19
C TRP A 312 7.26 -15.12 24.95
N GLU A 313 6.53 -14.69 25.97
CA GLU A 313 5.57 -13.60 25.88
C GLU A 313 6.26 -12.26 25.58
N GLN A 314 7.43 -12.01 26.18
CA GLN A 314 8.21 -10.79 25.89
C GLN A 314 8.82 -10.82 24.50
N PHE A 315 9.22 -12.00 24.02
CA PHE A 315 9.74 -12.17 22.67
C PHE A 315 8.66 -11.89 21.62
N VAL A 316 7.48 -12.51 21.77
CA VAL A 316 6.34 -12.27 20.89
C VAL A 316 5.92 -10.80 20.91
N TRP A 317 5.83 -10.18 22.10
CA TRP A 317 5.52 -8.74 22.22
C TRP A 317 6.51 -7.87 21.46
N ALA A 318 7.82 -8.19 21.54
CA ALA A 318 8.84 -7.44 20.82
C ALA A 318 8.73 -7.65 19.31
N CYS A 319 8.47 -8.88 18.85
CA CYS A 319 8.24 -9.17 17.44
C CYS A 319 7.04 -8.38 16.90
N GLU A 320 5.91 -8.41 17.62
CA GLU A 320 4.70 -7.67 17.23
C GLU A 320 4.94 -6.16 17.19
N LEU A 321 5.70 -5.60 18.14
CA LEU A 321 6.13 -4.20 18.10
C LEU A 321 6.90 -3.90 16.81
N TRP A 322 7.93 -4.69 16.50
CA TRP A 322 8.75 -4.44 15.30
C TRP A 322 7.96 -4.65 14.01
N TYR A 323 7.10 -5.66 13.92
CA TYR A 323 6.28 -5.89 12.73
C TYR A 323 5.22 -4.79 12.50
N SER A 324 4.60 -4.28 13.57
CA SER A 324 3.51 -3.31 13.45
C SER A 324 3.97 -1.84 13.43
N ASN A 325 5.16 -1.53 13.98
CA ASN A 325 5.62 -0.14 14.14
C ASN A 325 6.96 0.19 13.45
N SER A 326 7.68 -0.79 12.90
CA SER A 326 8.94 -0.48 12.21
C SER A 326 8.72 0.17 10.84
N MET A 327 9.64 1.05 10.47
CA MET A 327 9.68 1.69 9.16
C MET A 327 11.07 1.53 8.57
N ARG A 328 11.16 1.23 7.26
CA ARG A 328 12.45 1.17 6.56
C ARG A 328 12.94 2.58 6.26
N ILE A 329 14.04 2.98 6.88
CA ILE A 329 14.62 4.33 6.74
C ILE A 329 15.92 4.26 5.95
N LYS A 330 16.02 5.09 4.91
CA LYS A 330 17.24 5.33 4.15
C LYS A 330 18.01 6.49 4.78
N PHE A 331 19.20 6.19 5.29
CA PHE A 331 20.11 7.14 5.90
C PHE A 331 21.02 7.82 4.86
N SER A 332 21.78 8.81 5.28
CA SER A 332 22.66 9.62 4.43
C SER A 332 23.81 8.82 3.80
N ASP A 333 24.22 7.72 4.44
CA ASP A 333 25.21 6.75 3.92
C ASP A 333 24.62 5.80 2.86
N GLY A 334 23.31 5.88 2.60
CA GLY A 334 22.58 5.04 1.67
C GLY A 334 22.05 3.74 2.27
N LYS A 335 22.37 3.42 3.54
CA LYS A 335 21.88 2.23 4.25
C LYS A 335 20.37 2.31 4.42
N LEU A 336 19.68 1.22 4.11
CA LEU A 336 18.24 1.06 4.29
C LEU A 336 17.97 0.00 5.35
N GLN A 337 17.48 0.41 6.51
CA GLN A 337 17.29 -0.47 7.67
C GLN A 337 15.93 -0.25 8.35
N PRO A 338 15.33 -1.27 8.96
CA PRO A 338 14.13 -1.11 9.78
C PRO A 338 14.45 -0.33 11.07
N CYS A 339 13.58 0.59 11.44
CA CYS A 339 13.74 1.45 12.61
C CYS A 339 12.40 1.59 13.35
N LEU A 340 12.43 1.74 14.68
CA LEU A 340 11.26 2.23 15.42
C LEU A 340 11.31 3.76 15.52
N ILE A 341 10.16 4.38 15.32
CA ILE A 341 10.03 5.84 15.23
C ILE A 341 9.00 6.28 16.26
N PRO A 342 9.43 6.67 17.47
CA PRO A 342 8.59 6.72 18.66
C PRO A 342 7.21 7.37 18.52
N ILE A 343 7.11 8.45 17.75
CA ILE A 343 5.87 9.22 17.57
C ILE A 343 5.13 8.81 16.29
N ALA A 344 5.85 8.41 15.24
CA ALA A 344 5.26 8.07 13.96
C ALA A 344 4.45 6.76 14.01
N GLY A 345 4.71 5.90 15.00
CA GLY A 345 3.95 4.67 15.25
C GLY A 345 2.46 4.87 15.57
N PHE A 346 2.01 6.11 15.82
CA PHE A 346 0.59 6.45 16.02
C PHE A 346 -0.12 6.93 14.74
N LEU A 347 0.58 7.07 13.62
CA LEU A 347 -0.05 7.38 12.34
C LEU A 347 -0.68 6.10 11.78
N ASN A 348 -1.99 5.95 11.87
CA ASN A 348 -2.68 4.76 11.39
C ASN A 348 -2.67 4.65 9.86
N HIS A 349 -2.97 3.46 9.35
CA HIS A 349 -3.13 3.21 7.93
C HIS A 349 -4.49 3.64 7.38
N SER A 350 -4.51 4.02 6.11
CA SER A 350 -5.72 4.18 5.30
C SER A 350 -5.42 3.84 3.84
N LEU A 351 -6.43 3.39 3.11
CA LEU A 351 -6.41 3.31 1.64
C LEU A 351 -6.29 4.70 0.99
N HIS A 352 -6.57 5.77 1.75
CA HIS A 352 -6.51 7.18 1.37
C HIS A 352 -5.53 7.95 2.27
N PRO A 353 -4.24 7.58 2.32
CA PRO A 353 -3.31 8.14 3.29
C PRO A 353 -2.99 9.61 3.00
N HIS A 354 -2.69 10.38 4.04
CA HIS A 354 -2.19 11.75 3.90
C HIS A 354 -0.69 11.78 3.64
N ILE A 355 0.07 10.83 4.19
CA ILE A 355 1.52 10.74 4.02
C ILE A 355 1.84 9.48 3.20
N THR A 356 2.38 9.67 1.99
CA THR A 356 2.83 8.56 1.11
C THR A 356 4.32 8.59 0.81
N HIS A 357 4.98 9.73 1.06
CA HIS A 357 6.40 9.94 0.81
C HIS A 357 7.13 10.14 2.15
N TYR A 358 7.73 9.07 2.65
CA TYR A 358 8.51 9.05 3.89
C TYR A 358 9.63 7.99 3.75
N GLY A 359 10.42 7.81 4.81
CA GLY A 359 11.41 6.73 4.83
C GLY A 359 12.80 7.13 4.34
N LYS A 360 13.09 8.43 4.20
CA LYS A 360 14.42 8.93 3.88
C LYS A 360 14.77 10.11 4.77
N VAL A 361 15.96 10.08 5.34
CA VAL A 361 16.52 11.20 6.12
C VAL A 361 16.81 12.38 5.19
N ASP A 362 16.37 13.56 5.62
CA ASP A 362 16.75 14.83 5.02
C ASP A 362 18.17 15.19 5.47
N ILE A 363 19.08 15.31 4.51
CA ILE A 363 20.50 15.58 4.77
C ILE A 363 20.72 17.01 5.30
N ALA A 364 19.92 17.97 4.84
CA ALA A 364 20.09 19.37 5.19
C ALA A 364 19.68 19.64 6.64
N THR A 365 18.62 18.97 7.11
CA THR A 365 18.12 19.13 8.48
C THR A 365 18.54 17.99 9.42
N ASN A 366 19.18 16.94 8.92
CA ASN A 366 19.56 15.73 9.67
C ASN A 366 18.37 15.13 10.46
N SER A 367 17.21 15.08 9.81
CA SER A 367 15.94 14.71 10.40
C SER A 367 15.11 13.83 9.46
N LEU A 368 14.17 13.07 10.01
CA LEU A 368 13.15 12.36 9.25
C LEU A 368 11.86 13.18 9.23
N LYS A 369 11.32 13.39 8.04
CA LYS A 369 10.11 14.21 7.80
C LYS A 369 8.95 13.38 7.28
N PHE A 370 7.75 13.79 7.67
CA PHE A 370 6.47 13.23 7.23
C PHE A 370 5.65 14.32 6.51
N PRO A 371 5.95 14.62 5.23
CA PRO A 371 5.24 15.61 4.44
C PRO A 371 3.86 15.10 4.00
N LEU A 372 2.88 16.01 3.98
CA LEU A 372 1.55 15.71 3.49
C LEU A 372 1.50 15.70 1.95
N SER A 373 0.97 14.61 1.40
CA SER A 373 0.65 14.45 -0.02
C SER A 373 -0.78 14.91 -0.35
N LYS A 374 -1.62 15.12 0.66
CA LYS A 374 -2.96 15.71 0.55
C LYS A 374 -3.28 16.52 1.83
N PRO A 375 -4.17 17.52 1.77
CA PRO A 375 -4.50 18.33 2.96
C PRO A 375 -5.09 17.48 4.09
N CYS A 376 -4.86 17.90 5.32
CA CYS A 376 -5.41 17.31 6.55
C CYS A 376 -5.99 18.43 7.41
N CYS A 377 -7.30 18.41 7.63
CA CYS A 377 -7.98 19.44 8.42
C CYS A 377 -7.69 19.28 9.90
N LYS A 378 -7.73 20.39 10.65
CA LYS A 378 -7.68 20.36 12.10
C LYS A 378 -8.77 19.43 12.66
N GLY A 379 -8.37 18.52 13.54
CA GLY A 379 -9.28 17.52 14.12
C GLY A 379 -9.50 16.28 13.27
N GLU A 380 -8.97 16.22 12.04
CA GLU A 380 -8.95 15.02 11.20
C GLU A 380 -7.81 14.09 11.62
N GLN A 381 -8.01 12.78 11.49
CA GLN A 381 -6.94 11.80 11.65
C GLN A 381 -5.98 11.89 10.47
N CYS A 382 -4.68 11.99 10.76
CA CYS A 382 -3.62 12.01 9.77
C CYS A 382 -3.11 10.59 9.53
N TYR A 383 -3.32 10.07 8.32
CA TYR A 383 -2.98 8.68 7.99
C TYR A 383 -1.65 8.53 7.26
N LEU A 384 -0.97 7.41 7.51
CA LEU A 384 0.26 6.99 6.85
C LEU A 384 0.00 5.81 5.90
N GLY A 385 0.56 5.84 4.70
CA GLY A 385 0.47 4.73 3.77
C GLY A 385 1.49 3.64 4.09
N TYR A 386 1.16 2.67 4.96
CA TYR A 386 2.06 1.58 5.40
C TYR A 386 2.69 0.80 4.24
N GLY A 387 1.92 0.56 3.19
CA GLY A 387 2.37 -0.24 2.07
C GLY A 387 1.21 -0.63 1.17
N ASN A 388 1.52 -1.45 0.17
CA ASN A 388 0.55 -2.07 -0.71
C ASN A 388 0.27 -3.48 -0.19
N PHE A 389 -0.34 -3.56 0.99
CA PHE A 389 -0.53 -4.81 1.72
C PHE A 389 -1.96 -5.33 1.58
N SER A 390 -2.09 -6.66 1.46
CA SER A 390 -3.37 -7.34 1.56
C SER A 390 -3.91 -7.25 3.00
N SER A 391 -5.21 -7.44 3.15
CA SER A 391 -5.86 -7.57 4.45
C SER A 391 -5.29 -8.77 5.24
N SER A 392 -4.84 -9.84 4.58
CA SER A 392 -4.17 -10.97 5.25
C SER A 392 -2.86 -10.56 5.92
N HIS A 393 -2.04 -9.76 5.23
CA HIS A 393 -0.80 -9.20 5.78
C HIS A 393 -1.09 -8.20 6.90
N LEU A 394 -2.06 -7.31 6.70
CA LEU A 394 -2.45 -6.32 7.71
C LEU A 394 -3.01 -6.98 8.97
N ILE A 395 -3.80 -8.04 8.87
CA ILE A 395 -4.26 -8.81 10.04
C ILE A 395 -3.07 -9.47 10.73
N THR A 396 -2.22 -10.16 9.98
CA THR A 396 -1.10 -10.94 10.54
C THR A 396 -0.13 -10.06 11.32
N PHE A 397 0.25 -8.89 10.79
CA PHE A 397 1.35 -8.10 11.35
C PHE A 397 0.92 -6.76 11.98
N TYR A 398 -0.29 -6.27 11.70
CA TYR A 398 -0.77 -4.97 12.21
C TYR A 398 -2.08 -5.07 12.98
N GLY A 399 -2.87 -6.14 12.81
CA GLY A 399 -4.04 -6.38 13.64
C GLY A 399 -5.34 -5.74 13.20
N PHE A 400 -5.52 -5.45 11.91
CA PHE A 400 -6.76 -4.84 11.43
C PHE A 400 -7.06 -5.17 9.97
N VAL A 401 -8.32 -5.02 9.58
CA VAL A 401 -8.76 -4.97 8.17
C VAL A 401 -8.99 -3.51 7.79
N PRO A 402 -8.42 -2.99 6.70
CA PRO A 402 -8.61 -1.60 6.29
C PRO A 402 -10.07 -1.31 5.93
N GLN A 403 -10.54 -0.11 6.25
CA GLN A 403 -11.88 0.33 5.87
C GLN A 403 -11.95 0.60 4.35
N GLY A 404 -12.91 -0.03 3.68
CA GLY A 404 -13.16 0.11 2.24
C GLY A 404 -12.72 -1.11 1.44
N ASP A 405 -12.81 -1.03 0.12
CA ASP A 405 -12.37 -2.11 -0.76
C ASP A 405 -10.87 -1.98 -1.05
N ASN A 406 -10.05 -2.80 -0.39
CA ASN A 406 -8.61 -2.82 -0.58
C ASN A 406 -8.25 -3.47 -1.94
N PRO A 407 -7.59 -2.75 -2.87
CA PRO A 407 -7.25 -3.30 -4.18
C PRO A 407 -6.21 -4.42 -4.15
N TYR A 408 -5.53 -4.61 -3.01
CA TYR A 408 -4.53 -5.64 -2.79
C TYR A 408 -5.10 -6.92 -2.16
N ASP A 409 -6.41 -6.98 -1.92
CA ASP A 409 -7.09 -8.22 -1.52
C ASP A 409 -7.26 -9.13 -2.73
N VAL A 410 -6.19 -9.89 -2.97
CA VAL A 410 -6.10 -10.86 -4.06
C VAL A 410 -6.12 -12.29 -3.52
N ILE A 411 -6.63 -13.21 -4.32
CA ILE A 411 -6.52 -14.66 -4.10
C ILE A 411 -5.52 -15.18 -5.14
N PRO A 412 -4.33 -15.65 -4.72
CA PRO A 412 -3.36 -16.25 -5.64
C PRO A 412 -3.90 -17.59 -6.17
N LEU A 413 -3.54 -17.90 -7.41
CA LEU A 413 -3.92 -19.14 -8.09
C LEU A 413 -2.67 -19.85 -8.63
N ASP A 414 -2.49 -21.10 -8.22
CA ASP A 414 -1.42 -21.96 -8.70
C ASP A 414 -1.91 -22.79 -9.89
N PHE A 415 -1.44 -22.44 -11.09
CA PHE A 415 -1.65 -23.25 -12.30
C PHE A 415 -0.39 -24.04 -12.62
N ASN A 416 -0.49 -25.37 -12.59
CA ASN A 416 0.54 -26.26 -13.13
C ASN A 416 0.46 -26.26 -14.67
N VAL A 417 0.88 -25.16 -15.30
CA VAL A 417 1.05 -25.15 -16.75
C VAL A 417 2.38 -25.84 -17.04
N GLY A 418 2.34 -27.05 -17.60
CA GLY A 418 3.55 -27.74 -18.05
C GLY A 418 4.34 -26.80 -18.93
N THR A 419 5.60 -26.53 -18.55
CA THR A 419 6.53 -25.69 -19.30
C THR A 419 6.98 -26.43 -20.56
N GLU A 420 6.06 -26.66 -21.48
CA GLU A 420 6.38 -27.01 -22.86
C GLU A 420 5.61 -26.02 -23.75
N ASP A 421 6.36 -25.36 -24.62
CA ASP A 421 5.96 -24.35 -25.60
C ASP A 421 5.64 -22.95 -25.08
N GLY A 422 6.66 -22.08 -25.11
CA GLY A 422 6.69 -20.83 -25.90
C GLY A 422 5.56 -19.81 -25.77
N THR A 423 4.67 -19.92 -24.78
CA THR A 423 3.55 -18.99 -24.59
C THR A 423 4.06 -17.68 -23.99
N SER A 424 3.76 -16.58 -24.68
CA SER A 424 4.14 -15.20 -24.39
C SER A 424 3.44 -14.61 -23.15
N SER A 425 3.22 -15.39 -22.09
CA SER A 425 2.70 -14.88 -20.83
C SER A 425 3.81 -14.10 -20.12
N CYS A 426 3.58 -12.82 -19.83
CA CYS A 426 4.52 -12.02 -19.03
C CYS A 426 4.43 -12.33 -17.52
N TRP A 427 3.58 -13.29 -17.14
CA TRP A 427 3.20 -13.60 -15.76
C TRP A 427 3.43 -15.09 -15.48
N SER A 428 4.14 -15.39 -14.40
CA SER A 428 4.38 -16.75 -13.90
C SER A 428 3.39 -17.18 -12.81
N SER A 429 2.75 -16.21 -12.15
CA SER A 429 1.71 -16.40 -11.15
C SER A 429 0.43 -15.70 -11.60
N HIS A 430 -0.71 -16.27 -11.22
CA HIS A 430 -2.01 -15.67 -11.52
C HIS A 430 -2.77 -15.40 -10.24
N MET A 431 -3.70 -14.46 -10.32
CA MET A 431 -4.45 -14.00 -9.16
C MET A 431 -5.82 -13.49 -9.58
N VAL A 432 -6.76 -13.50 -8.64
CA VAL A 432 -8.08 -12.87 -8.79
C VAL A 432 -8.33 -11.89 -7.66
N ARG A 433 -9.23 -10.94 -7.88
CA ARG A 433 -9.71 -10.00 -6.86
C ARG A 433 -11.21 -9.80 -7.04
N GLY A 434 -11.83 -9.09 -6.10
CA GLY A 434 -13.25 -8.75 -6.18
C GLY A 434 -13.60 -8.07 -7.51
N THR A 435 -14.57 -8.61 -8.24
CA THR A 435 -14.91 -8.14 -9.59
C THR A 435 -15.53 -6.74 -9.59
N TRP A 436 -16.01 -6.28 -8.43
CA TRP A 436 -16.48 -4.91 -8.20
C TRP A 436 -15.39 -3.85 -8.38
N LEU A 437 -14.10 -4.24 -8.34
CA LEU A 437 -12.97 -3.36 -8.65
C LEU A 437 -12.70 -3.25 -10.16
N SER A 438 -13.26 -4.13 -10.98
CA SER A 438 -13.06 -4.11 -12.42
C SER A 438 -13.99 -3.10 -13.09
N LYS A 439 -13.46 -2.40 -14.09
CA LYS A 439 -14.22 -1.42 -14.88
C LYS A 439 -14.76 -2.01 -16.18
N ASN A 440 -14.26 -3.17 -16.60
CA ASN A 440 -14.58 -3.77 -17.89
C ASN A 440 -15.30 -5.11 -17.72
N HIS A 441 -16.62 -5.07 -17.89
CA HIS A 441 -17.51 -6.23 -17.84
C HIS A 441 -17.98 -6.68 -19.23
N ASN A 442 -17.40 -6.13 -20.30
CA ASN A 442 -17.74 -6.51 -21.66
C ASN A 442 -17.36 -7.96 -21.93
N ILE A 443 -17.89 -8.51 -23.03
CA ILE A 443 -17.51 -9.82 -23.53
C ILE A 443 -15.98 -9.90 -23.70
N PHE A 444 -15.42 -11.06 -23.39
CA PHE A 444 -13.98 -11.31 -23.23
C PHE A 444 -13.30 -10.75 -21.97
N TYR A 445 -14.04 -10.05 -21.08
CA TYR A 445 -13.46 -9.49 -19.85
C TYR A 445 -14.26 -9.88 -18.59
N TYR A 446 -15.59 -9.71 -18.59
CA TYR A 446 -16.50 -10.16 -17.51
C TYR A 446 -16.20 -9.64 -16.09
N GLY A 447 -15.35 -8.62 -15.96
CA GLY A 447 -14.85 -8.17 -14.66
C GLY A 447 -13.70 -9.03 -14.10
N LEU A 448 -13.22 -10.02 -14.86
CA LEU A 448 -12.18 -10.96 -14.49
C LEU A 448 -10.79 -10.50 -15.00
N PRO A 449 -9.69 -10.98 -14.39
CA PRO A 449 -8.35 -10.53 -14.76
C PRO A 449 -7.96 -10.97 -16.18
N PRO A 450 -7.62 -10.03 -17.08
CA PRO A 450 -7.26 -10.38 -18.45
C PRO A 450 -6.08 -11.34 -18.58
N PRO A 451 -4.97 -11.23 -17.81
CA PRO A 451 -3.86 -12.18 -17.94
C PRO A 451 -4.27 -13.62 -17.63
N LEU A 452 -5.16 -13.82 -16.66
CA LEU A 452 -5.73 -15.13 -16.34
C LEU A 452 -6.61 -15.66 -17.48
N LEU A 453 -7.50 -14.84 -18.01
CA LEU A 453 -8.36 -15.26 -19.12
C LEU A 453 -7.52 -15.60 -20.36
N ASP A 454 -6.51 -14.78 -20.67
CA ASP A 454 -5.65 -14.98 -21.82
C ASP A 454 -4.83 -16.29 -21.69
N LEU A 455 -4.38 -16.64 -20.47
CA LEU A 455 -3.78 -17.95 -20.18
C LEU A 455 -4.77 -19.10 -20.47
N LEU A 456 -5.95 -19.06 -19.87
CA LEU A 456 -6.95 -20.14 -19.98
C LEU A 456 -7.47 -20.34 -21.42
N ARG A 457 -7.53 -19.25 -22.21
CA ARG A 457 -7.83 -19.29 -23.64
C ARG A 457 -6.68 -19.93 -24.42
N SER A 458 -5.45 -19.49 -24.17
CA SER A 458 -4.27 -20.01 -24.88
C SER A 458 -4.05 -21.51 -24.68
N ALA A 459 -4.42 -22.03 -23.50
CA ALA A 459 -4.39 -23.46 -23.20
C ALA A 459 -5.37 -24.29 -24.05
N ARG A 460 -6.47 -23.68 -24.52
CA ARG A 460 -7.47 -24.32 -25.38
C ARG A 460 -7.21 -24.11 -26.87
N ASN A 461 -6.77 -22.90 -27.23
CA ASN A 461 -6.47 -22.53 -28.61
C ASN A 461 -5.21 -21.65 -28.64
N PRO A 462 -4.07 -22.19 -29.12
CA PRO A 462 -2.81 -21.45 -29.23
C PRO A 462 -2.84 -20.28 -30.25
N SER A 463 -3.94 -20.12 -31.01
CA SER A 463 -4.12 -19.00 -31.93
C SER A 463 -4.24 -17.67 -31.19
N SER A 464 -3.61 -16.61 -31.72
CA SER A 464 -3.52 -15.29 -31.08
C SER A 464 -4.78 -14.41 -31.23
N LEU A 465 -5.86 -14.91 -31.85
CA LEU A 465 -7.06 -14.14 -32.17
C LEU A 465 -8.31 -14.63 -31.39
N TYR A 466 -8.21 -14.75 -30.07
CA TYR A 466 -9.32 -15.22 -29.22
C TYR A 466 -10.40 -14.16 -28.90
N LYS A 467 -10.15 -12.86 -29.16
CA LYS A 467 -11.11 -11.76 -28.89
C LYS A 467 -11.95 -11.38 -30.11
N SER A 468 -12.38 -12.35 -30.91
CA SER A 468 -13.28 -12.13 -32.05
C SER A 468 -14.62 -12.83 -31.83
N LEU A 469 -15.70 -12.20 -32.28
CA LEU A 469 -17.08 -12.71 -32.16
C LEU A 469 -17.36 -13.80 -33.21
N ILE A 470 -16.57 -14.87 -33.21
CA ILE A 470 -16.80 -16.07 -34.02
C ILE A 470 -17.27 -17.22 -33.12
N PRO A 471 -18.10 -18.15 -33.62
CA PRO A 471 -18.65 -19.22 -32.81
C PRO A 471 -17.60 -20.03 -32.06
N GLU A 472 -16.47 -20.35 -32.70
CA GLU A 472 -15.40 -21.16 -32.11
C GLU A 472 -14.78 -20.47 -30.87
N ASN A 473 -14.57 -19.15 -30.94
CA ASN A 473 -14.05 -18.38 -29.82
C ASN A 473 -15.07 -18.25 -28.70
N LEU A 474 -16.35 -18.08 -29.03
CA LEU A 474 -17.42 -17.98 -28.04
C LEU A 474 -17.66 -19.32 -27.31
N GLU A 475 -17.49 -20.45 -27.99
CA GLU A 475 -17.48 -21.78 -27.36
C GLU A 475 -16.33 -21.91 -26.35
N ILE A 476 -15.12 -21.49 -26.73
CA ILE A 476 -13.96 -21.42 -25.82
C ILE A 476 -14.27 -20.55 -24.59
N GLU A 477 -14.94 -19.41 -24.76
CA GLU A 477 -15.33 -18.55 -23.63
C GLU A 477 -16.27 -19.27 -22.66
N LEU A 478 -17.23 -20.05 -23.14
CA LEU A 478 -18.12 -20.82 -22.26
C LEU A 478 -17.35 -21.83 -21.42
N GLU A 479 -16.42 -22.55 -22.03
CA GLU A 479 -15.58 -23.52 -21.32
C GLU A 479 -14.69 -22.86 -20.26
N VAL A 480 -14.05 -21.73 -20.60
CA VAL A 480 -13.22 -20.97 -19.64
C VAL A 480 -14.04 -20.51 -18.44
N LEU A 481 -15.25 -19.99 -18.69
CA LEU A 481 -16.13 -19.52 -17.62
C LEU A 481 -16.71 -20.67 -16.78
N GLU A 482 -16.91 -21.85 -17.37
CA GLU A 482 -17.34 -23.06 -16.66
C GLU A 482 -16.23 -23.58 -15.74
N ASP A 483 -14.99 -23.67 -16.20
CA ASP A 483 -13.84 -24.06 -15.39
C ASP A 483 -13.64 -23.13 -14.20
N LEU A 484 -13.71 -21.82 -14.43
CA LEU A 484 -13.62 -20.83 -13.37
C LEU A 484 -14.78 -20.99 -12.38
N SER A 485 -16.01 -21.18 -12.87
CA SER A 485 -17.19 -21.40 -12.01
C SER A 485 -17.02 -22.64 -11.13
N SER A 486 -16.52 -23.73 -11.70
CA SER A 486 -16.25 -24.98 -10.98
C SER A 486 -15.18 -24.80 -9.91
N THR A 487 -14.04 -24.19 -10.30
CA THR A 487 -12.91 -23.93 -9.39
C THR A 487 -13.33 -23.08 -8.19
N PHE A 488 -13.97 -21.94 -8.46
CA PHE A 488 -14.40 -21.02 -7.40
C PHE A 488 -15.61 -21.53 -6.62
N GLY A 489 -16.43 -22.41 -7.22
CA GLY A 489 -17.49 -23.13 -6.52
C GLY A 489 -16.91 -24.03 -5.43
N GLY A 490 -15.89 -24.83 -5.76
CA GLY A 490 -15.18 -25.66 -4.79
C GLY A 490 -14.50 -24.84 -3.69
N MET A 491 -13.89 -23.69 -4.04
CA MET A 491 -13.31 -22.79 -3.03
C MET A 491 -14.38 -22.21 -2.07
N MET A 492 -15.56 -21.86 -2.59
CA MET A 492 -16.67 -21.37 -1.76
C MET A 492 -17.17 -22.45 -0.78
N GLU A 493 -17.28 -23.69 -1.26
CA GLU A 493 -17.68 -24.84 -0.43
C GLU A 493 -16.66 -25.11 0.68
N ASN A 494 -15.36 -25.06 0.37
CA ASN A 494 -14.28 -25.24 1.35
C ASN A 494 -14.28 -24.18 2.46
N LEU A 495 -14.70 -22.94 2.15
CA LEU A 495 -14.84 -21.91 3.18
C LEU A 495 -16.00 -22.21 4.15
N GLY A 496 -16.98 -23.03 3.76
CA GLY A 496 -18.13 -23.37 4.58
C GLY A 496 -19.03 -22.17 4.91
N GLU A 497 -20.16 -22.44 5.57
CA GLU A 497 -21.05 -21.39 6.06
C GLU A 497 -20.53 -20.76 7.35
N ILE A 498 -20.86 -19.48 7.57
CA ILE A 498 -20.46 -18.75 8.78
C ILE A 498 -21.56 -18.93 9.81
N GLU A 499 -21.33 -19.80 10.79
CA GLU A 499 -22.20 -19.94 11.96
C GLU A 499 -21.80 -18.90 13.01
N LEU A 500 -22.59 -17.84 13.14
CA LEU A 500 -22.50 -16.93 14.29
C LEU A 500 -23.35 -17.51 15.42
N ASP A 501 -22.75 -17.93 16.53
CA ASP A 501 -23.52 -18.09 17.76
C ASP A 501 -23.82 -16.69 18.31
N ILE A 502 -25.00 -16.17 17.99
CA ILE A 502 -25.47 -14.78 18.25
C ILE A 502 -25.53 -14.45 19.76
N ARG A 503 -25.23 -15.41 20.66
CA ARG A 503 -25.44 -15.27 22.11
C ARG A 503 -24.34 -14.50 22.84
N GLU A 504 -23.13 -14.38 22.29
CA GLU A 504 -22.02 -13.64 22.90
C GLU A 504 -21.31 -12.72 21.88
N SER A 505 -20.83 -11.55 22.32
CA SER A 505 -20.02 -10.69 21.44
C SER A 505 -18.66 -11.36 21.23
N PRO A 506 -18.26 -11.67 19.98
CA PRO A 506 -16.99 -12.36 19.74
C PRO A 506 -15.80 -11.51 20.22
N SER A 507 -14.73 -12.18 20.65
CA SER A 507 -13.45 -11.55 20.94
C SER A 507 -12.89 -10.84 19.70
N TRP A 508 -11.92 -9.94 19.89
CA TRP A 508 -11.41 -9.11 18.79
C TRP A 508 -10.79 -9.94 17.66
N ASP A 509 -10.09 -11.01 17.99
CA ASP A 509 -9.41 -11.91 17.06
C ASP A 509 -10.42 -12.74 16.27
N VAL A 510 -11.47 -13.25 16.93
CA VAL A 510 -12.58 -13.94 16.25
C VAL A 510 -13.32 -12.98 15.31
N LYS A 511 -13.52 -11.71 15.70
CA LYS A 511 -14.12 -10.69 14.82
C LYS A 511 -13.30 -10.49 13.55
N LEU A 512 -11.98 -10.30 13.66
CA LEU A 512 -11.12 -10.13 12.49
C LEU A 512 -11.06 -11.39 11.62
N ALA A 513 -11.00 -12.57 12.23
CA ALA A 513 -11.05 -13.84 11.50
C ALA A 513 -12.34 -13.97 10.68
N LEU A 514 -13.49 -13.63 11.28
CA LEU A 514 -14.79 -13.59 10.61
C LEU A 514 -14.83 -12.55 9.49
N GLU A 515 -14.33 -11.34 9.73
CA GLU A 515 -14.27 -10.27 8.72
C GLU A 515 -13.44 -10.70 7.51
N TYR A 516 -12.28 -11.31 7.73
CA TYR A 516 -11.44 -11.82 6.65
C TYR A 516 -12.09 -12.96 5.87
N LYS A 517 -12.70 -13.92 6.58
CA LYS A 517 -13.41 -15.04 5.92
C LYS A 517 -14.61 -14.54 5.10
N ASN A 518 -15.34 -13.55 5.60
CA ASN A 518 -16.41 -12.86 4.86
C ASN A 518 -15.87 -12.16 3.62
N LEU A 519 -14.74 -11.47 3.72
CA LEU A 519 -14.08 -10.82 2.59
C LEU A 519 -13.72 -11.84 1.49
N GLN A 520 -13.12 -12.97 1.85
CA GLN A 520 -12.78 -14.05 0.91
C GLN A 520 -14.04 -14.61 0.22
N ARG A 521 -15.11 -14.90 0.99
CA ARG A 521 -16.41 -15.31 0.43
C ARG A 521 -16.98 -14.26 -0.52
N LYS A 522 -16.91 -12.97 -0.16
CA LYS A 522 -17.38 -11.85 -1.01
C LYS A 522 -16.63 -11.83 -2.35
N ILE A 523 -15.30 -11.96 -2.34
CA ILE A 523 -14.47 -12.02 -3.56
C ILE A 523 -14.92 -13.20 -4.43
N ILE A 524 -14.94 -14.41 -3.89
CA ILE A 524 -15.29 -15.63 -4.64
C ILE A 524 -16.73 -15.55 -5.19
N SER A 525 -17.68 -15.07 -4.38
CA SER A 525 -19.07 -14.86 -4.82
C SER A 525 -19.18 -13.89 -5.99
N SER A 526 -18.39 -12.81 -5.99
CA SER A 526 -18.37 -11.84 -7.09
C SER A 526 -17.83 -12.44 -8.39
N ILE A 527 -16.84 -13.33 -8.30
CA ILE A 527 -16.26 -14.05 -9.43
C ILE A 527 -17.28 -15.03 -10.01
N LEU A 528 -17.93 -15.82 -9.17
CA LEU A 528 -19.00 -16.74 -9.58
C LEU A 528 -20.14 -16.00 -10.30
N THR A 529 -20.55 -14.85 -9.74
CA THR A 529 -21.58 -14.00 -10.34
C THR A 529 -21.15 -13.48 -11.71
N SER A 530 -19.90 -13.01 -11.83
CA SER A 530 -19.31 -12.59 -13.10
C SER A 530 -19.26 -13.71 -14.14
N CYS A 531 -18.91 -14.93 -13.72
CA CYS A 531 -18.86 -16.08 -14.63
C CYS A 531 -20.26 -16.44 -15.15
N GLN A 532 -21.26 -16.49 -14.27
CA GLN A 532 -22.66 -16.76 -14.66
C GLN A 532 -23.21 -15.68 -15.60
N ALA A 533 -22.93 -14.40 -15.34
CA ALA A 533 -23.33 -13.29 -16.21
C ALA A 533 -22.62 -13.37 -17.58
N GLY A 534 -21.33 -13.72 -17.58
CA GLY A 534 -20.54 -13.96 -18.78
C GLY A 534 -21.12 -15.08 -19.64
N GLN A 535 -21.42 -16.24 -19.05
CA GLN A 535 -22.02 -17.38 -19.75
C GLN A 535 -23.33 -16.98 -20.44
N ARG A 536 -24.24 -16.30 -19.73
CA ARG A 536 -25.49 -15.80 -20.33
C ARG A 536 -25.24 -14.86 -21.50
N THR A 537 -24.26 -13.97 -21.37
CA THR A 537 -23.90 -13.01 -22.43
C THR A 537 -23.37 -13.73 -23.67
N VAL A 538 -22.47 -14.68 -23.49
CA VAL A 538 -21.88 -15.48 -24.58
C VAL A 538 -22.92 -16.36 -25.27
N THR A 539 -23.80 -17.04 -24.51
CA THR A 539 -24.90 -17.84 -25.09
C THR A 539 -25.86 -16.99 -25.92
N ASN A 540 -26.15 -15.77 -25.47
CA ASN A 540 -26.98 -14.83 -26.22
C ASN A 540 -26.32 -14.41 -27.54
N GLU A 541 -25.00 -14.14 -27.54
CA GLU A 541 -24.26 -13.80 -28.76
C GLU A 541 -24.19 -14.99 -29.74
N LEU A 542 -23.92 -16.21 -29.26
CA LEU A 542 -23.99 -17.43 -30.07
C LEU A 542 -25.35 -17.60 -30.73
N SER A 543 -26.43 -17.37 -29.98
CA SER A 543 -27.80 -17.45 -30.50
C SER A 543 -28.06 -16.42 -31.60
N LYS A 544 -27.53 -15.19 -31.47
CA LYS A 544 -27.64 -14.17 -32.51
C LYS A 544 -26.90 -14.56 -33.79
N LEU A 545 -25.70 -15.11 -33.67
CA LEU A 545 -24.90 -15.57 -34.81
C LEU A 545 -25.58 -16.73 -35.55
N ALA A 546 -26.21 -17.66 -34.81
CA ALA A 546 -26.97 -18.76 -35.39
C ALA A 546 -28.18 -18.27 -36.22
N ILE A 547 -28.84 -17.19 -35.80
CA ILE A 547 -29.96 -16.57 -36.53
C ILE A 547 -29.48 -15.84 -37.80
N ILE A 548 -28.29 -15.24 -37.77
CA ILE A 548 -27.73 -14.50 -38.92
C ILE A 548 -27.14 -15.46 -39.98
N GLY A 549 -26.69 -16.65 -39.56
CA GLY A 549 -26.15 -17.69 -40.44
C GLY A 549 -27.19 -18.61 -41.08
N SER A 550 -28.46 -18.55 -40.65
CA SER A 550 -29.61 -19.26 -41.23
C SER A 550 -30.39 -18.37 -42.19
#